data_AF-A0A9P7GL49-F1
#
_entry.id   AF-A0A9P7GL49-F1
#
_cell.length_a   1.000
_cell.length_b   1.000
_cell.length_c   1.000
_cell.angle_alpha   90.00
_cell.angle_beta   90.00
_cell.angle_gamma   90.00
#
_symmetry.space_group_name_H-M   'P 1'
#
loop_
_entity.id
_entity.type
_entity.pdbx_description
1 polymer ?
#
loop_
_entity_poly.entity_id
_entity_poly.type
_entity_poly.pdbx_seq_one_letter_code
_entity_poly.pdbx_strand_id
1 'polypeptide(L)'
;MVSPLSLTSRVRVQYLDMIVKAWGTWSLFQALLRTLRVIADRHGGLSVANIATRWVLDHAFAGAVIVGARLGISEHADDNQKAFGFTLTSRDNDEIEAVLSRSNGRTMITSIGDCGAEYR
;
A
#
# COMPACT_ATOMS: atom_id res chain seq x y z
N MET A 1 6.06 2.99 -16.80
CA MET A 1 6.40 3.90 -15.68
C MET A 1 5.30 4.95 -15.61
N VAL A 2 4.49 5.00 -14.54
CA VAL A 2 3.37 5.96 -14.45
C VAL A 2 3.92 7.30 -13.96
N SER A 3 3.68 8.38 -14.71
CA SER A 3 4.16 9.71 -14.37
C SER A 3 3.25 10.36 -13.31
N PRO A 4 3.79 11.02 -12.28
CA PRO A 4 3.01 11.76 -11.29
C PRO A 4 2.14 12.89 -11.89
N LEU A 5 2.52 13.38 -13.08
CA LEU A 5 1.91 14.54 -13.73
C LEU A 5 0.56 14.25 -14.41
N SER A 6 0.06 13.00 -14.43
CA SER A 6 -1.19 12.65 -15.11
C SER A 6 -2.43 12.60 -14.19
N LEU A 7 -2.32 13.06 -12.93
CA LEU A 7 -3.39 12.91 -11.93
C LEU A 7 -4.38 14.09 -12.00
N THR A 8 -5.56 13.86 -12.59
CA THR A 8 -6.61 14.89 -12.78
C THR A 8 -7.60 15.04 -11.62
N SER A 9 -7.66 14.09 -10.69
CA SER A 9 -8.63 14.13 -9.58
C SER A 9 -7.97 14.55 -8.26
N ARG A 10 -8.64 15.38 -7.46
CA ARG A 10 -8.15 15.86 -6.15
C ARG A 10 -7.66 14.74 -5.23
N VAL A 11 -8.40 13.63 -5.16
CA VAL A 11 -8.05 12.47 -4.33
C VAL A 11 -6.68 11.90 -4.73
N ARG A 12 -6.42 11.73 -6.04
CA ARG A 12 -5.13 11.23 -6.54
C ARG A 12 -3.98 12.19 -6.19
N VAL A 13 -4.21 13.49 -6.27
CA VAL A 13 -3.21 14.51 -5.87
C VAL A 13 -2.93 14.42 -4.36
N GLN A 14 -3.95 14.27 -3.53
CA GLN A 14 -3.78 14.13 -2.07
C GLN A 14 -2.93 12.90 -1.71
N TYR A 15 -3.19 11.74 -2.32
CA TYR A 15 -2.37 10.55 -2.10
C TYR A 15 -0.94 10.72 -2.60
N LEU A 16 -0.75 11.35 -3.77
CA LEU A 16 0.59 11.66 -4.27
C LEU A 16 1.34 12.57 -3.30
N ASP A 17 0.70 13.64 -2.83
CA ASP A 17 1.27 14.56 -1.86
C ASP A 17 1.63 13.86 -0.55
N MET A 18 0.76 12.98 -0.03
CA MET A 18 1.06 12.16 1.13
C MET A 18 2.32 11.29 0.89
N ILE A 19 2.43 10.68 -0.28
CA ILE A 19 3.59 9.85 -0.63
C ILE A 19 4.87 10.68 -0.70
N VAL A 20 4.86 11.83 -1.38
CA VAL A 20 6.09 12.58 -1.71
C VAL A 20 6.48 13.65 -0.71
N LYS A 21 5.52 14.19 0.05
CA LYS A 21 5.77 15.24 1.05
C LYS A 21 5.93 14.68 2.46
N ALA A 22 5.33 13.52 2.72
CA ALA A 22 5.12 13.01 4.06
C ALA A 22 5.81 11.65 4.28
N TRP A 23 5.50 10.65 3.44
CA TRP A 23 6.01 9.30 3.61
C TRP A 23 7.44 9.11 3.09
N GLY A 24 7.78 9.63 1.91
CA GLY A 24 9.08 9.40 1.29
C GLY A 24 9.19 10.08 -0.07
N THR A 25 9.84 9.41 -1.03
CA THR A 25 9.98 9.92 -2.40
C THR A 25 9.22 9.06 -3.40
N TRP A 26 8.89 9.62 -4.58
CA TRP A 26 8.28 8.85 -5.66
C TRP A 26 9.13 7.63 -6.07
N SER A 27 10.45 7.80 -6.14
CA SER A 27 11.38 6.72 -6.46
C SER A 27 11.37 5.59 -5.42
N LEU A 28 11.24 5.94 -4.14
CA LEU A 28 11.11 4.97 -3.05
C LEU A 28 9.77 4.23 -3.12
N PHE A 29 8.68 4.95 -3.40
CA PHE A 29 7.36 4.33 -3.59
C PHE A 29 7.36 3.35 -4.77
N GLN A 30 7.99 3.72 -5.89
CA GLN A 30 8.16 2.82 -7.04
C GLN A 30 9.06 1.62 -6.71
N ALA A 31 10.05 1.78 -5.81
CA ALA A 31 10.84 0.66 -5.31
C ALA A 31 9.98 -0.31 -4.50
N LEU A 32 9.14 0.20 -3.60
CA LEU A 32 8.18 -0.61 -2.83
C LEU A 32 7.24 -1.38 -3.78
N LEU A 33 6.64 -0.72 -4.77
CA LEU A 33 5.76 -1.38 -5.73
C LEU A 33 6.44 -2.50 -6.51
N ARG A 34 7.73 -2.32 -6.88
CA ARG A 34 8.51 -3.38 -7.52
C ARG A 34 8.79 -4.54 -6.58
N THR A 35 9.16 -4.27 -5.32
CA THR A 35 9.35 -5.30 -4.31
C THR A 35 8.08 -6.12 -4.11
N LEU A 36 6.94 -5.44 -3.91
CA LEU A 36 5.64 -6.11 -3.77
C LEU A 36 5.27 -6.92 -5.01
N ARG A 37 5.61 -6.44 -6.22
CA ARG A 37 5.37 -7.18 -7.46
C ARG A 37 6.18 -8.48 -7.51
N VAL A 38 7.46 -8.43 -7.16
CA VAL A 38 8.33 -9.61 -7.11
C VAL A 38 7.80 -10.63 -6.10
N ILE A 39 7.38 -10.17 -4.91
CA ILE A 39 6.76 -11.04 -3.91
C ILE A 39 5.47 -11.65 -4.46
N ALA A 40 4.63 -10.86 -5.13
CA ALA A 40 3.38 -11.36 -5.69
C ALA A 40 3.59 -12.45 -6.76
N ASP A 41 4.66 -12.36 -7.55
CA ASP A 41 5.06 -13.42 -8.48
C ASP A 41 5.48 -14.71 -7.78
N ARG A 42 6.15 -14.64 -6.62
CA ARG A 42 6.50 -15.82 -5.81
C ARG A 42 5.26 -16.54 -5.25
N HIS A 43 4.20 -15.78 -4.95
CA HIS A 43 2.94 -16.30 -4.41
C HIS A 43 1.92 -16.66 -5.51
N GLY A 44 2.38 -17.03 -6.71
CA GLY A 44 1.51 -17.50 -7.80
C GLY A 44 0.93 -16.40 -8.68
N GLY A 45 1.59 -15.24 -8.75
CA GLY A 45 1.15 -14.13 -9.61
C GLY A 45 -0.03 -13.34 -9.04
N LEU A 46 -0.08 -13.20 -7.71
CA LEU A 46 -1.08 -12.36 -7.05
C LEU A 46 -0.92 -10.87 -7.43
N SER A 47 -1.92 -10.06 -7.09
CA SER A 47 -1.84 -8.62 -7.27
C SER A 47 -0.98 -7.96 -6.18
N VAL A 48 -0.38 -6.80 -6.49
CA VAL A 48 0.32 -5.97 -5.50
C VAL A 48 -0.61 -5.58 -4.34
N ALA A 49 -1.89 -5.38 -4.63
CA ALA A 49 -2.92 -5.11 -3.63
C ALA A 49 -3.09 -6.28 -2.65
N ASN A 50 -3.11 -7.53 -3.13
CA ASN A 50 -3.19 -8.70 -2.26
C ASN A 50 -2.00 -8.80 -1.30
N ILE A 51 -0.77 -8.56 -1.79
CA ILE A 51 0.44 -8.57 -0.94
C ILE A 51 0.36 -7.47 0.13
N ALA A 52 0.00 -6.25 -0.27
CA ALA A 52 -0.13 -5.13 0.67
C ALA A 52 -1.22 -5.37 1.72
N THR A 53 -2.39 -5.89 1.31
CA THR A 53 -3.51 -6.20 2.21
C THR A 53 -3.13 -7.29 3.21
N ARG A 54 -2.51 -8.39 2.74
CA ARG A 54 -2.02 -9.46 3.62
C ARG A 54 -1.01 -8.94 4.63
N TRP A 55 -0.05 -8.12 4.19
CA TRP A 55 0.94 -7.51 5.08
C TRP A 55 0.29 -6.69 6.21
N VAL A 56 -0.75 -5.90 5.91
CA VAL A 56 -1.51 -5.18 6.94
C VAL A 56 -2.22 -6.14 7.88
N LEU A 57 -2.92 -7.16 7.35
CA LEU A 57 -3.66 -8.15 8.14
C LEU A 57 -2.77 -9.05 9.02
N ASP A 58 -1.47 -9.15 8.74
CA ASP A 58 -0.51 -9.90 9.56
C ASP A 58 -0.09 -9.15 10.84
N HIS A 59 -0.44 -7.87 10.98
CA HIS A 59 -0.17 -7.13 12.20
C HIS A 59 -1.17 -7.52 13.30
N ALA A 60 -0.67 -7.86 14.48
CA ALA A 60 -1.50 -8.34 15.60
C ALA A 60 -2.63 -7.38 16.02
N PHE A 61 -2.50 -6.08 15.73
CA PHE A 61 -3.49 -5.05 16.04
C PHE A 61 -4.48 -4.77 14.89
N ALA A 62 -4.32 -5.39 13.72
CA ALA A 62 -5.20 -5.20 12.58
C ALA A 62 -6.32 -6.25 12.57
N GLY A 63 -7.55 -5.85 12.93
CA GLY A 63 -8.72 -6.74 12.90
C GLY A 63 -9.39 -6.87 11.53
N ALA A 64 -9.23 -5.86 10.65
CA ALA A 64 -9.84 -5.82 9.32
C ALA A 64 -9.13 -4.82 8.40
N VAL A 65 -9.31 -4.98 7.08
CA VAL A 65 -8.92 -4.00 6.05
C VAL A 65 -10.17 -3.60 5.25
N ILE A 66 -10.35 -2.31 5.01
CA ILE A 66 -11.46 -1.76 4.22
C ILE A 66 -10.97 -1.52 2.79
N VAL A 67 -11.60 -2.17 1.81
CA VAL A 67 -11.31 -1.98 0.39
C VAL A 67 -12.46 -1.26 -0.28
N GLY A 68 -12.21 -0.06 -0.81
CA GLY A 68 -13.19 0.69 -1.59
C GLY A 68 -13.38 0.09 -2.98
N ALA A 69 -14.62 -0.25 -3.33
CA ALA A 69 -15.02 -0.77 -4.63
C ALA A 69 -16.09 0.12 -5.29
N ARG A 70 -16.17 0.09 -6.62
CA ARG A 70 -17.27 0.75 -7.37
C ARG A 70 -18.25 -0.32 -7.82
N LEU A 71 -19.31 -0.51 -7.05
CA LEU A 71 -20.36 -1.50 -7.33
C LEU A 71 -20.93 -1.30 -8.75
N GLY A 72 -21.01 -2.39 -9.52
CA GLY A 72 -21.45 -2.42 -10.91
C GLY A 72 -20.42 -1.94 -11.94
N ILE A 73 -19.22 -1.52 -11.54
CA ILE A 73 -18.17 -1.03 -12.45
C ILE A 73 -16.87 -1.82 -12.27
N SER A 74 -16.36 -1.88 -11.05
CA SER A 74 -15.07 -2.52 -10.73
C SER A 74 -15.05 -2.89 -9.26
N GLU A 75 -15.39 -4.14 -8.98
CA GLU A 75 -15.52 -4.65 -7.60
C GLU A 75 -14.32 -5.48 -7.16
N HIS A 76 -13.63 -6.13 -8.10
CA HIS A 76 -12.44 -6.97 -7.87
C HIS A 76 -12.55 -7.89 -6.63
N ALA A 77 -13.77 -8.27 -6.24
CA ALA A 77 -14.05 -8.93 -4.97
C ALA A 77 -13.33 -10.27 -4.87
N ASP A 78 -13.37 -11.07 -5.95
CA ASP A 78 -12.68 -12.35 -6.04
C ASP A 78 -11.16 -12.20 -5.97
N ASP A 79 -10.60 -11.11 -6.52
CA ASP A 79 -9.16 -10.87 -6.41
C ASP A 79 -8.79 -10.48 -4.97
N ASN A 80 -9.54 -9.58 -4.35
CA ASN A 80 -9.29 -9.11 -2.99
C ASN A 80 -9.39 -10.23 -1.95
N GLN A 81 -10.27 -11.22 -2.17
CA GLN A 81 -10.41 -12.38 -1.29
C GLN A 81 -9.16 -13.26 -1.24
N LYS A 82 -8.32 -13.23 -2.29
CA LYS A 82 -7.06 -14.02 -2.30
C LYS A 82 -6.09 -13.59 -1.20
N ALA A 83 -6.21 -12.37 -0.67
CA ALA A 83 -5.44 -11.89 0.48
C ALA A 83 -5.55 -12.79 1.73
N PHE A 84 -6.63 -13.58 1.87
CA PHE A 84 -6.81 -14.51 2.98
C PHE A 84 -6.25 -15.91 2.71
N GLY A 85 -5.88 -16.23 1.48
CA GLY A 85 -5.49 -17.58 1.05
C GLY A 85 -3.99 -17.88 1.11
N PHE A 86 -3.17 -16.96 1.59
CA PHE A 86 -1.71 -17.14 1.70
C PHE A 86 -1.14 -16.42 2.91
N THR A 87 0.14 -16.68 3.20
CA THR A 87 0.90 -16.04 4.27
C THR A 87 2.22 -15.53 3.71
N LEU A 88 2.65 -14.35 4.15
CA LEU A 88 3.96 -13.82 3.79
C LEU A 88 5.05 -14.59 4.52
N THR A 89 6.12 -14.92 3.80
CA THR A 89 7.30 -15.55 4.41
C THR A 89 8.11 -14.51 5.18
N SER A 90 8.99 -14.96 6.08
CA SER A 90 9.95 -14.06 6.76
C SER A 90 10.77 -13.25 5.76
N ARG A 91 11.21 -13.89 4.67
CA ARG A 91 11.92 -13.23 3.57
C ARG A 91 11.10 -12.12 2.92
N ASP A 92 9.82 -12.36 2.67
CA ASP A 92 8.96 -11.34 2.06
C ASP A 92 8.82 -10.13 2.99
N ASN A 93 8.65 -10.38 4.29
CA ASN A 93 8.59 -9.33 5.31
C ASN A 93 9.91 -8.55 5.41
N ASP A 94 11.06 -9.23 5.40
CA ASP A 94 12.38 -8.59 5.43
C ASP A 94 12.61 -7.71 4.19
N GLU A 95 12.19 -8.18 3.00
CA GLU A 95 12.29 -7.41 1.75
C GLU A 95 11.39 -6.16 1.77
N ILE A 96 10.20 -6.25 2.36
CA ILE A 96 9.30 -5.11 2.56
C ILE A 96 9.92 -4.13 3.56
N GLU A 97 10.37 -4.61 4.73
CA GLU A 97 10.98 -3.79 5.78
C GLU A 97 12.27 -3.09 5.32
N ALA A 98 13.07 -3.71 4.46
CA ALA A 98 14.24 -3.09 3.86
C ALA A 98 13.88 -1.83 3.04
N VAL A 99 12.67 -1.77 2.47
CA VAL A 99 12.18 -0.57 1.78
C VAL A 99 11.54 0.40 2.78
N LEU A 100 10.68 -0.09 3.69
CA LEU A 100 9.96 0.75 4.66
C LEU A 100 10.90 1.46 5.63
N SER A 101 12.01 0.85 6.03
CA SER A 101 13.05 1.46 6.88
C SER A 101 13.69 2.73 6.30
N ARG A 102 13.58 2.93 4.97
CA ARG A 102 14.07 4.12 4.27
C ARG A 102 13.01 5.21 4.13
N SER A 103 11.80 4.97 4.62
CA SER A 103 10.67 5.91 4.60
C SER A 103 10.47 6.55 5.97
N ASN A 104 9.72 7.65 5.99
CA ASN A 104 9.27 8.31 7.22
C ASN A 104 8.01 7.65 7.80
N GLY A 105 7.63 6.45 7.35
CA GLY A 105 6.36 5.81 7.72
C GLY A 105 6.12 5.72 9.22
N ARG A 106 7.16 5.43 10.00
CA ARG A 106 7.11 5.30 11.46
C ARG A 106 6.85 6.61 12.20
N THR A 107 7.13 7.76 11.58
CA THR A 107 6.96 9.09 12.18
C THR A 107 5.78 9.85 11.60
N MET A 108 5.09 9.30 10.60
CA MET A 108 3.99 10.00 9.91
C MET A 108 2.88 10.45 10.86
N ILE A 109 2.48 9.60 11.81
CA ILE A 109 1.44 9.93 12.79
C ILE A 109 1.81 11.15 13.65
N THR A 110 3.10 11.32 13.95
CA THR A 110 3.61 12.46 14.72
C THR A 110 3.80 13.72 13.89
N SER A 111 4.03 13.59 12.58
CA SER A 111 4.31 14.73 11.70
C SER A 111 3.06 15.30 11.01
N ILE A 112 2.06 14.46 10.70
CA ILE A 112 0.89 14.83 9.89
C ILE A 112 -0.40 14.72 10.71
N GLY A 113 -0.38 13.97 11.81
CA GLY A 113 -1.57 13.65 12.59
C GLY A 113 -2.33 12.45 12.01
N ASP A 114 -3.52 12.22 12.56
CA ASP A 114 -4.41 11.15 12.11
C ASP A 114 -5.08 11.49 10.76
N CYS A 115 -5.47 10.47 10.00
CA CYS A 115 -6.24 10.64 8.77
C CYS A 115 -7.54 11.38 9.07
N GLY A 116 -7.74 12.56 8.49
CA GLY A 116 -8.90 13.40 8.70
C GLY A 116 -8.66 14.58 9.67
N ALA A 117 -7.47 14.70 10.25
CA ALA A 117 -7.07 15.87 11.02
C ALA A 117 -7.15 17.17 10.18
N GLU A 118 -7.02 17.07 8.86
CA GLU A 118 -7.15 18.19 7.92
C GLU A 118 -8.58 18.77 7.80
N TYR A 119 -9.59 18.06 8.32
CA TYR A 119 -11.00 18.50 8.30
C TYR A 119 -11.48 19.07 9.64
N ARG A 120 -10.60 19.21 10.62
CA ARG A 120 -10.90 19.85 11.91
C ARG A 120 -10.69 21.35 11.84
#